data_AF-A0A950FJW2-F1
#
_entry.id   AF-A0A950FJW2-F1
#
_cell.length_a   1.000
_cell.length_b   1.000
_cell.length_c   1.000
_cell.angle_alpha   90.00
_cell.angle_beta   90.00
_cell.angle_gamma   90.00
#
_symmetry.space_group_name_H-M   'P 1'
#
loop_
_entity.id
_entity.type
_entity.pdbx_description
1 polymer ?
#
loop_
_entity_poly.entity_id
_entity_poly.type
_entity_poly.pdbx_seq_one_letter_code
_entity_poly.pdbx_strand_id
1 'polypeptide(L)' 'MKRYILTGAPGAGKTAILRHLELDGYGVVEAAATDIIALEQAQGVAEPWSGASFIDAVARSCQRLHHAPLRSA' A
#
# COMPACT_ATOMS: atom_id res chain seq x y z
N MET A 1 -6.40 -16.41 0.25
CA MET A 1 -5.84 -15.40 1.18
C MET A 1 -6.65 -14.13 1.09
N LYS A 2 -7.04 -13.53 2.22
CA LYS A 2 -7.79 -12.27 2.25
C LYS A 2 -6.79 -11.11 2.37
N ARG A 3 -6.98 -10.06 1.56
CA ARG A 3 -6.16 -8.85 1.55
C ARG A 3 -7.07 -7.66 1.79
N TYR A 4 -6.65 -6.73 2.62
CA TYR A 4 -7.44 -5.55 3.00
C TYR A 4 -6.70 -4.30 2.53
N ILE A 5 -7.42 -3.39 1.89
CA ILE A 5 -6.89 -2.09 1.49
C ILE A 5 -7.52 -1.05 2.39
N LEU A 6 -6.68 -0.30 3.11
CA LEU A 6 -7.13 0.74 4.01
C LEU A 6 -7.05 2.10 3.30
N THR A 7 -8.19 2.66 2.94
CA THR A 7 -8.30 3.97 2.28
C THR A 7 -9.00 4.97 3.20
N GLY A 8 -8.78 6.27 2.99
CA GLY A 8 -9.36 7.33 3.83
C GLY A 8 -8.54 8.61 3.79
N ALA A 9 -9.16 9.73 4.19
CA ALA A 9 -8.54 11.05 4.17
C ALA A 9 -7.25 11.14 5.01
N PRO A 10 -6.32 12.07 4.71
CA PRO A 10 -5.19 12.37 5.59
C PRO A 10 -5.67 12.62 7.02
N GLY A 11 -4.98 12.06 8.02
CA GLY A 11 -5.40 12.18 9.43
C GLY A 11 -6.52 11.23 9.88
N ALA A 12 -7.13 10.43 8.99
CA ALA A 12 -8.19 9.46 9.35
C ALA A 12 -7.72 8.24 10.19
N GLY A 13 -6.50 8.27 10.74
CA GLY A 13 -6.00 7.21 11.62
C GLY A 13 -5.55 5.91 10.92
N LYS A 14 -5.45 5.89 9.59
CA LYS A 14 -5.02 4.70 8.82
C LYS A 14 -3.70 4.10 9.32
N THR A 15 -2.71 4.95 9.60
CA THR A 15 -1.40 4.55 10.17
C THR A 15 -1.54 3.87 11.53
N ALA A 16 -2.48 4.32 12.37
CA ALA A 16 -2.72 3.70 13.68
C ALA A 16 -3.30 2.28 13.54
N ILE A 17 -4.22 2.09 12.59
CA ILE A 17 -4.79 0.76 12.28
C ILE A 17 -3.72 -0.15 11.68
N LEU A 18 -2.91 0.36 10.74
CA LEU A 18 -1.80 -0.39 10.15
C LEU A 18 -0.80 -0.85 11.23
N ARG A 19 -0.37 0.03 12.15
CA ARG A 19 0.48 -0.36 13.29
C ARG A 19 -0.15 -1.41 14.19
N HIS A 20 -1.45 -1.34 14.44
CA HIS A 20 -2.12 -2.34 15.28
C HIS A 20 -2.15 -3.72 14.60
N LEU A 21 -2.43 -3.75 13.29
CA LEU A 21 -2.39 -4.99 12.51
C LEU A 21 -0.97 -5.59 12.47
N GLU A 22 0.05 -4.75 12.40
CA GLU A 22 1.45 -5.19 12.46
C GLU A 22 1.79 -5.84 13.82
N LEU A 23 1.34 -5.23 14.92
CA LEU A 23 1.49 -5.80 16.27
C LEU A 23 0.74 -7.14 16.44
N ASP A 24 -0.40 -7.29 15.77
CA ASP A 24 -1.16 -8.54 15.73
C ASP A 24 -0.52 -9.61 14.82
N GLY A 25 0.64 -9.32 14.20
CA GLY A 25 1.38 -10.25 13.35
C GLY A 25 0.88 -10.33 11.91
N TYR A 26 -0.02 -9.43 11.50
CA TYR A 26 -0.33 -9.27 10.08
C TYR A 26 0.80 -8.51 9.42
N GLY A 27 1.23 -8.98 8.26
CA GLY A 27 2.22 -8.22 7.53
C GLY A 27 1.57 -6.99 6.87
N VAL A 28 2.19 -5.85 7.15
CA VAL A 28 1.72 -4.53 6.79
C VAL A 28 2.70 -3.92 5.81
N VAL A 29 2.18 -3.30 4.77
CA VAL A 29 2.99 -2.59 3.78
C VAL A 29 2.54 -1.13 3.81
N GLU A 30 3.31 -0.32 4.53
CA GLU A 30 3.13 1.13 4.49
C GLU A 30 3.59 1.67 3.12
N ALA A 31 2.89 2.68 2.61
CA ALA A 31 3.25 3.52 1.46
C ALA A 31 3.22 2.92 0.02
N ALA A 32 2.92 1.63 -0.20
CA ALA A 32 2.90 1.07 -1.56
C ALA A 32 1.95 1.81 -2.54
N ALA A 33 0.79 2.28 -2.06
CA ALA A 33 -0.14 3.02 -2.92
C ALA A 33 0.40 4.40 -3.30
N THR A 34 1.04 5.12 -2.39
CA THR A 34 1.60 6.45 -2.66
C THR A 34 2.77 6.37 -3.64
N ASP A 35 3.63 5.37 -3.51
CA ASP A 35 4.75 5.15 -4.43
C ASP A 35 4.28 4.80 -5.84
N ILE A 36 3.23 3.98 -5.96
CA ILE A 36 2.62 3.64 -7.24
C ILE A 36 1.94 4.86 -7.85
N ILE A 37 1.22 5.66 -7.05
CA ILE A 37 0.61 6.90 -7.52
C ILE A 37 1.67 7.84 -8.07
N ALA A 38 2.76 8.06 -7.32
CA ALA A 38 3.85 8.93 -7.77
C ALA A 38 4.54 8.41 -9.04
N LEU A 39 4.76 7.09 -9.13
CA LEU A 39 5.36 6.45 -10.31
C LEU A 39 4.46 6.58 -11.55
N GLU A 40 3.16 6.28 -11.42
CA GLU A 40 2.23 6.33 -12.54
C GLU A 40 1.92 7.78 -12.96
N GLN A 41 1.89 8.72 -12.01
CA GLN A 41 1.82 10.15 -12.32
C GLN A 41 3.07 10.64 -13.06
N ALA A 42 4.26 10.17 -12.68
CA ALA A 42 5.49 10.47 -13.43
C ALA A 42 5.49 9.88 -14.85
N GLN A 43 4.71 8.83 -15.11
CA GLN A 43 4.49 8.24 -16.43
C GLN A 43 3.37 8.93 -17.23
N GLY A 44 2.74 9.98 -16.67
CA GLY A 44 1.70 10.77 -17.33
C GLY A 44 0.27 10.34 -17.04
N VAL A 45 0.06 9.40 -16.11
CA VAL A 45 -1.28 9.00 -15.66
C VAL A 45 -1.71 9.91 -14.52
N ALA A 46 -2.62 10.86 -14.78
CA ALA A 46 -3.02 11.86 -13.77
C ALA A 46 -3.73 11.25 -12.55
N GLU A 47 -4.62 10.28 -12.80
CA GLU A 47 -5.45 9.63 -11.77
C GLU A 47 -5.31 8.11 -11.81
N PRO A 48 -4.15 7.57 -11.42
CA PRO A 48 -3.88 6.13 -11.50
C PRO A 48 -4.85 5.29 -10.65
N TRP A 49 -5.34 5.85 -9.53
CA TRP A 49 -6.33 5.24 -8.65
C TRP A 49 -7.72 5.02 -9.31
N SER A 50 -8.00 5.64 -10.46
CA SER A 50 -9.25 5.43 -11.20
C SER A 50 -9.24 4.15 -12.04
N GLY A 51 -8.05 3.60 -12.32
CA GLY A 51 -7.88 2.40 -13.13
C GLY A 51 -8.16 1.12 -12.35
N ALA A 52 -8.86 0.17 -12.99
CA ALA A 52 -9.11 -1.15 -12.40
C ALA A 52 -7.81 -1.92 -12.08
N SER A 53 -6.71 -1.63 -12.79
CA SER A 53 -5.39 -2.23 -12.58
C SER A 53 -4.63 -1.69 -11.36
N PHE A 54 -5.08 -0.57 -10.78
CA PHE A 54 -4.37 0.08 -9.67
C PHE A 54 -4.31 -0.83 -8.44
N ILE A 55 -5.43 -1.46 -8.08
CA ILE A 55 -5.49 -2.40 -6.96
C ILE A 55 -4.53 -3.58 -7.18
N ASP A 56 -4.43 -4.08 -8.40
CA ASP A 56 -3.51 -5.17 -8.75
C ASP A 56 -2.04 -4.72 -8.70
N ALA A 57 -1.74 -3.48 -9.08
CA ALA A 57 -0.40 -2.90 -8.96
C ALA A 57 0.00 -2.78 -7.48
N VAL A 58 -0.90 -2.27 -6.63
CA VAL A 58 -0.71 -2.14 -5.18
C VAL A 58 -0.52 -3.52 -4.55
N ALA A 59 -1.38 -4.49 -4.88
CA ALA A 59 -1.27 -5.85 -4.36
C ALA A 59 0.05 -6.53 -4.76
N ARG A 60 0.50 -6.38 -6.01
CA ARG A 60 1.78 -6.91 -6.49
C ARG A 60 2.97 -6.27 -5.78
N SER A 61 2.93 -4.95 -5.57
CA SER A 61 4.01 -4.27 -4.86
C SER A 61 4.08 -4.70 -3.39
N CYS A 62 2.93 -4.81 -2.71
CA CYS A 62 2.87 -5.37 -1.36
C CYS A 62 3.44 -6.78 -1.29
N GLN A 63 3.14 -7.65 -2.26
CA GLN A 63 3.63 -9.02 -2.27
C GLN A 63 5.16 -9.08 -2.43
N ARG A 64 5.76 -8.22 -3.27
CA ARG A 64 7.23 -8.12 -3.38
C ARG A 64 7.86 -7.66 -2.07
N LEU A 65 7.28 -6.65 -1.42
CA LEU A 65 7.81 -6.10 -0.17
C LEU A 65 7.66 -7.08 1.00
N HIS A 66 6.61 -7.89 1.02
CA HIS A 66 6.43 -8.96 2.01
C HIS A 66 7.48 -10.07 1.93
N HIS A 67 7.96 -10.38 0.71
CA HIS A 67 8.99 -11.40 0.49
C HIS A 67 10.42 -10.85 0.57
N ALA A 68 10.59 -9.53 0.56
CA ALA A 68 11.84 -8.90 0.93
C ALA A 68 11.99 -8.96 2.46
N PRO A 69 13.16 -9.33 3.01
CA PRO A 69 13.36 -9.29 4.45
C PRO A 69 13.08 -7.87 4.93
N LEU A 70 12.14 -7.73 5.87
CA LEU A 70 11.78 -6.47 6.51
C LEU A 70 13.08 -5.78 6.94
N ARG A 71 13.41 -4.69 6.26
CA ARG A 71 14.66 -3.95 6.49
C ARG A 71 14.48 -3.21 7.81
N SER A 72 14.97 -3.83 8.88
CA SER A 72 15.15 -3.18 10.18
C SER A 72 16.19 -2.05 10.05
N ALA A 73 15.72 -0.80 10.06
CA ALA A 73 16.37 0.39 10.62
C ALA A 73 15.69 1.67 10.10
#